data_AF-A0A4Q5UQ18-F1
#
_entry.id   AF-A0A4Q5UQ18-F1
#
_cell.length_a   1.000
_cell.length_b   1.000
_cell.length_c   1.000
_cell.angle_alpha   90.00
_cell.angle_beta   90.00
_cell.angle_gamma   90.00
#
_symmetry.space_group_name_H-M   'P 1'
#
loop_
_entity.id
_entity.type
_entity.pdbx_description
1 polymer ?
#
loop_
_entity_poly.entity_id
_entity_poly.type
_entity_poly.pdbx_seq_one_letter_code
_entity_poly.pdbx_strand_id
1 'polypeptide(L)' 'MPKIGNITLPEFPLLLAPMEDVSDPPFRAVCKTNGADLMYSEFISSEGLIRDAIKSRA' A
#
# COMPACT_ATOMS: atom_id res chain seq x y z
N MET A 1 12.56 17.72 0.30
CA MET A 1 12.15 16.43 -0.29
C MET A 1 12.52 15.29 0.65
N PRO A 2 11.54 14.55 1.18
CA PRO A 2 11.77 13.37 2.02
C PRO A 2 12.46 12.24 1.23
N LYS A 3 13.27 11.44 1.91
CA LYS A 3 13.97 10.29 1.32
C LYS A 3 13.76 9.05 2.18
N ILE A 4 13.36 7.94 1.56
CA ILE A 4 13.16 6.63 2.20
C ILE A 4 14.05 5.62 1.50
N GLY A 5 15.20 5.30 2.10
CA GLY A 5 16.21 4.45 1.46
C GLY A 5 16.63 5.01 0.10
N ASN A 6 16.26 4.31 -0.97
CA ASN A 6 16.61 4.66 -2.36
C ASN A 6 15.51 5.47 -3.07
N ILE A 7 14.40 5.75 -2.39
CA ILE A 7 13.24 6.45 -2.95
C ILE A 7 13.31 7.92 -2.56
N THR A 8 13.14 8.81 -3.54
CA THR A 8 13.02 10.25 -3.33
C THR A 8 11.57 10.67 -3.60
N LEU A 9 10.98 11.36 -2.63
CA LEU A 9 9.60 11.84 -2.69
C LEU A 9 9.55 13.34 -3.04
N PRO A 10 8.42 13.83 -3.60
CA PRO A 10 8.22 15.27 -3.80
C PRO A 10 8.24 16.03 -2.47
N GLU A 11 8.23 17.37 -2.54
CA GLU A 11 8.32 18.21 -1.35
C GLU A 11 7.15 17.99 -0.37
N PHE A 12 5.94 17.81 -0.90
CA PHE A 12 4.72 17.53 -0.15
C PHE A 12 4.07 16.24 -0.65
N PRO A 13 4.53 15.07 -0.21
CA PRO A 13 4.08 13.80 -0.77
C PRO A 13 2.73 13.36 -0.20
N LEU A 14 1.87 12.82 -1.07
CA LEU A 14 0.62 12.18 -0.69
C LEU A 14 0.82 10.67 -0.56
N LEU A 15 0.75 10.17 0.69
CA LEU A 15 0.93 8.76 1.01
C LEU A 15 -0.42 8.12 1.31
N LEU A 16 -0.73 7.00 0.65
CA LEU A 16 -1.88 6.17 0.99
C LEU A 16 -1.49 5.20 2.10
N ALA A 17 -2.07 5.35 3.30
CA ALA A 17 -1.82 4.46 4.43
C ALA A 17 -2.39 3.04 4.19
N PRO A 18 -1.76 1.99 4.75
CA PRO A 18 -2.29 0.64 4.70
C PRO A 18 -3.53 0.51 5.58
N MET A 19 -4.63 0.02 5.01
CA MET A 19 -5.90 -0.21 5.69
C MET A 19 -6.52 -1.52 5.18
N GLU A 20 -6.85 -2.43 6.09
CA GLU A 20 -7.54 -3.70 5.78
C GLU A 20 -8.88 -3.43 5.09
N ASP A 21 -9.22 -4.22 4.07
CA ASP A 21 -10.44 -4.10 3.26
C ASP A 21 -10.67 -2.73 2.57
N VAL A 22 -9.69 -1.82 2.62
CA VAL A 22 -9.75 -0.48 2.00
C VAL A 22 -8.63 -0.29 0.99
N SER A 23 -7.39 -0.65 1.34
CA SER A 23 -6.23 -0.49 0.44
C SER A 23 -6.07 -1.66 -0.52
N ASP A 24 -7.17 -2.19 -1.05
CA ASP A 24 -7.20 -3.32 -1.99
C ASP A 24 -6.66 -2.94 -3.39
N PRO A 25 -6.41 -3.89 -4.30
CA PRO A 25 -5.84 -3.57 -5.62
C PRO A 25 -6.67 -2.56 -6.45
N PRO A 26 -8.02 -2.66 -6.53
CA PRO A 26 -8.84 -1.66 -7.20
C PRO A 26 -8.71 -0.25 -6.60
N PHE A 27 -8.79 -0.09 -5.29
CA PHE A 27 -8.70 1.21 -4.63
C PHE A 27 -7.32 1.85 -4.85
N ARG A 28 -6.24 1.07 -4.71
CA ARG A 28 -4.88 1.55 -5.01
C ARG A 28 -4.72 2.01 -6.45
N ALA A 29 -5.36 1.32 -7.41
CA ALA A 29 -5.30 1.73 -8.82
C ALA A 29 -5.96 3.11 -9.04
N VAL A 30 -7.08 3.38 -8.36
CA VAL A 30 -7.74 4.69 -8.38
C VAL A 30 -6.85 5.75 -7.74
N CYS A 31 -6.30 5.50 -6.56
CA CYS A 31 -5.40 6.45 -5.87
C CYS A 31 -4.15 6.76 -6.70
N LYS A 32 -3.53 5.76 -7.34
CA LYS A 32 -2.39 5.94 -8.23
C LYS A 32 -2.72 6.86 -9.40
N THR A 33 -3.90 6.67 -10.00
CA THR A 33 -4.38 7.49 -11.13
C THR A 33 -4.65 8.94 -10.70
N ASN A 34 -4.98 9.17 -9.42
CA ASN A 34 -5.26 10.48 -8.86
C ASN A 34 -4.05 11.15 -8.18
N GLY A 35 -2.84 10.61 -8.34
CA GLY A 35 -1.61 11.29 -7.88
C GLY A 35 -1.12 10.91 -6.48
N ALA A 36 -1.44 9.71 -5.98
CA ALA A 36 -0.75 9.19 -4.79
C ALA A 36 0.73 8.87 -5.12
N ASP A 37 1.65 9.42 -4.34
CA ASP A 37 3.11 9.30 -4.56
C ASP A 37 3.69 7.99 -4.05
N LEU A 38 3.11 7.44 -2.98
CA LEU A 38 3.48 6.17 -2.39
C LEU A 38 2.23 5.51 -1.79
N MET A 39 2.13 4.20 -1.98
CA MET A 39 0.99 3.40 -1.50
C MET A 39 1.52 2.12 -0.88
N TYR A 40 0.82 1.63 0.13
CA TYR A 40 1.04 0.30 0.72
C TYR A 40 -0.06 -0.66 0.27
N SER A 41 0.19 -1.97 0.36
CA SER A 41 -0.90 -2.94 0.30
C SER A 41 -1.79 -2.84 1.56
N GLU A 42 -2.96 -3.46 1.51
CA GLU A 42 -3.77 -3.67 2.71
C GLU A 42 -3.03 -4.48 3.79
N PHE A 43 -3.55 -4.47 5.01
CA PHE A 43 -3.04 -5.33 6.06
C PHE A 43 -3.37 -6.79 5.75
N ILE A 44 -2.36 -7.65 5.89
CA ILE A 44 -2.52 -9.10 5.76
C ILE A 44 -2.16 -9.74 7.10
N SER A 45 -2.98 -10.70 7.53
CA SER A 45 -2.65 -11.55 8.67
C SER A 45 -1.36 -12.33 8.43
N SER A 46 -0.36 -12.14 9.29
CA SER A 46 0.89 -12.92 9.27
C SER A 46 0.63 -14.42 9.50
N GLU A 47 -0.31 -14.75 10.38
CA GLU A 47 -0.72 -16.14 10.64
C GLU A 47 -1.39 -16.77 9.40
N GLY A 48 -2.20 -15.99 8.68
CA GLY A 48 -2.82 -16.42 7.43
C GLY A 48 -1.79 -16.69 6.33
N LEU A 49 -0.74 -15.87 6.23
CA LEU A 49 0.39 -16.09 5.33
C LEU A 49 1.15 -17.39 5.66
N ILE A 50 1.45 -17.63 6.95
CA ILE A 50 2.16 -18.84 7.40
C ILE A 50 1.34 -20.11 7.13
N ARG A 51 0.02 -20.02 7.18
CA ARG A 51 -0.92 -21.14 6.97
C ARG A 51 -1.44 -21.25 5.54
N ASP A 52 -0.83 -20.55 4.58
CA ASP A 52 -1.22 -20.55 3.16
C ASP A 52 -2.69 -20.20 2.90
N ALA A 53 -3.29 -19.37 3.75
CA ALA A 53 -4.67 -18.93 3.58
C ALA A 53 -4.81 -18.13 2.28
N ILE A 54 -5.77 -18.50 1.42
CA ILE A 54 -6.01 -17.85 0.13
C ILE A 54 -6.26 -16.34 0.29
N LYS A 55 -6.97 -15.95 1.36
CA LYS A 55 -7.24 -14.55 1.71
C LYS A 55 -6.00 -13.74 2.09
N SER A 56 -4.86 -14.38 2.30
CA SER A 56 -3.61 -13.74 2.71
C SER A 56 -2.60 -13.60 1.56
N ARG A 57 -3.05 -13.78 0.32
CA ARG A 57 -2.27 -13.54 -0.90
C ARG A 57 -2.69 -12.17 -1.47
N ALA A 58 -1.91 -11.12 -1.20
CA ALA A 58 -2.15 -9.77 -1.74
C ALA A 58 -1.61 -9.57 -3.16
#